data_AF-W4K9L7-F1
#
_entry.id   AF-W4K9L7-F1
#
_cell.length_a   1.000
_cell.length_b   1.000
_cell.length_c   1.000
_cell.angle_alpha   90.00
_cell.angle_beta   90.00
_cell.angle_gamma   90.00
#
_symmetry.space_group_name_H-M   'P 1'
#
loop_
_entity.id
_entity.type
_entity.pdbx_description
1 polymer ?
#
loop_
_entity_poly.entity_id
_entity_poly.type
_entity_poly.pdbx_seq_one_letter_code
_entity_poly.pdbx_strand_id
1 'polypeptide(L)'
;MYKFADYFQQGDTESTSKFITKGGKRVDYQTSGTKLVPTDFLAPVTSHNPLRGSLHHCILLSYYFARPEALAFSKTEEQVRQVGPRASEALVKGKVFEGNRPSNSILFPLLTPATLGSLIALYEHKIFTQGVIRGINMVGACLLGWVGVYMRVC
;
A
#
# COMPACT_ATOMS: atom_id res chain seq x y z
N MET A 1 2.10 -12.70 5.46
CA MET A 1 1.60 -11.44 4.86
C MET A 1 0.81 -11.59 3.56
N TYR A 2 0.73 -12.75 2.89
CA TYR A 2 0.03 -12.85 1.59
C TYR A 2 -1.49 -12.49 1.65
N LYS A 3 -2.17 -12.76 2.78
CA LYS A 3 -3.56 -12.35 3.03
C LYS A 3 -3.73 -10.94 3.58
N PHE A 4 -2.64 -10.25 3.87
CA PHE A 4 -2.66 -8.95 4.52
C PHE A 4 -3.31 -7.89 3.61
N ALA A 5 -3.05 -7.95 2.31
CA ALA A 5 -3.66 -7.05 1.33
C ALA A 5 -5.18 -7.24 1.23
N ASP A 6 -5.65 -8.50 1.15
CA ASP A 6 -7.09 -8.82 1.06
C ASP A 6 -7.88 -8.21 2.23
N TYR A 7 -7.31 -8.26 3.44
CA TYR A 7 -7.92 -7.70 4.66
C TYR A 7 -8.16 -6.18 4.55
N PHE A 8 -7.15 -5.42 4.12
CA PHE A 8 -7.31 -3.97 3.98
C PHE A 8 -8.13 -3.58 2.76
N GLN A 9 -8.03 -4.33 1.66
CA GLN A 9 -8.90 -4.10 0.51
C GLN A 9 -10.37 -4.20 0.90
N GLN A 10 -10.72 -5.19 1.75
CA GLN A 10 -12.07 -5.30 2.30
C GLN A 10 -12.40 -4.11 3.20
N GLY A 11 -11.57 -3.80 4.20
CA GLY A 11 -11.82 -2.72 5.16
C GLY A 11 -11.91 -1.33 4.52
N ASP A 12 -11.01 -1.01 3.58
CA ASP A 12 -11.03 0.24 2.82
C ASP A 12 -12.26 0.30 1.91
N THR A 13 -12.59 -0.76 1.18
CA THR A 13 -13.73 -0.75 0.25
C THR A 13 -15.06 -0.64 0.99
N GLU A 14 -15.26 -1.40 2.06
CA GLU A 14 -16.49 -1.37 2.86
C GLU A 14 -16.68 -0.06 3.64
N SER A 15 -15.59 0.64 3.97
CA SER A 15 -15.64 1.91 4.70
C SER A 15 -15.74 3.14 3.78
N THR A 16 -15.09 3.12 2.61
CA THR A 16 -15.02 4.28 1.70
C THR A 16 -16.09 4.30 0.62
N SER A 17 -16.76 3.18 0.34
CA SER A 17 -17.87 3.11 -0.63
C SER A 17 -19.20 3.72 -0.14
N LYS A 18 -19.21 4.39 1.01
CA LYS A 18 -20.42 4.99 1.58
C LYS A 18 -20.65 6.40 1.04
N PHE A 19 -21.83 6.61 0.45
CA PHE A 19 -22.22 7.88 -0.17
C PHE A 19 -23.06 8.79 0.73
N ILE A 20 -23.31 8.42 1.99
CA ILE A 20 -24.17 9.18 2.91
C ILE A 20 -23.35 9.63 4.12
N THR A 21 -23.36 10.95 4.37
CA THR A 21 -22.73 11.58 5.54
C THR A 21 -23.51 11.29 6.82
N LYS A 22 -22.90 11.52 7.99
CA LYS A 22 -23.59 11.37 9.30
C LYS A 22 -24.87 12.22 9.43
N GLY A 23 -24.98 13.32 8.68
CA GLY A 23 -26.15 14.19 8.65
C GLY A 23 -27.20 13.85 7.59
N GLY A 24 -27.12 12.67 6.96
CA GLY A 24 -28.10 12.21 5.96
C GLY A 24 -27.96 12.84 4.55
N LYS A 25 -26.99 13.73 4.33
CA LYS A 25 -26.69 14.30 3.01
C LYS A 25 -25.82 13.36 2.18
N ARG A 26 -26.10 13.29 0.87
CA ARG A 26 -25.32 12.53 -0.10
C ARG A 26 -23.99 13.25 -0.41
N VAL A 27 -22.92 12.47 -0.53
CA VAL A 27 -21.57 12.94 -0.83
C VAL A 27 -21.42 13.12 -2.35
N ASP A 28 -20.98 14.30 -2.80
CA ASP A 28 -20.91 14.68 -4.22
C ASP A 28 -19.48 14.56 -4.82
N TYR A 29 -18.50 14.12 -4.02
CA TYR A 29 -17.17 13.79 -4.52
C TYR A 29 -17.04 12.28 -4.78
N GLN A 30 -16.29 11.92 -5.82
CA GLN A 30 -16.04 10.54 -6.18
C GLN A 30 -15.21 9.85 -5.08
N THR A 31 -15.82 8.90 -4.40
CA THR A 31 -15.19 8.13 -3.30
C THR A 31 -14.32 6.97 -3.80
N SER A 32 -14.45 6.58 -5.07
CA SER A 32 -13.65 5.51 -5.69
C SER A 32 -13.23 5.86 -7.13
N GLY A 33 -11.92 5.86 -7.38
CA GLY A 33 -11.33 5.82 -8.73
C GLY A 33 -10.60 7.09 -9.17
N THR A 34 -9.31 7.16 -8.89
CA THR A 34 -8.35 8.03 -9.61
C THR A 34 -7.47 7.17 -10.51
N LYS A 35 -7.06 7.70 -11.67
CA LYS A 35 -6.03 7.11 -12.58
C LYS A 35 -4.68 6.89 -11.87
N LEU A 36 -4.50 7.53 -10.72
CA LEU A 36 -3.38 7.44 -9.80
C LEU A 36 -3.69 6.41 -8.69
N VAL A 37 -2.88 5.37 -8.58
CA VAL A 37 -2.99 4.34 -7.53
C VAL A 37 -1.86 4.56 -6.49
N PRO A 38 -2.16 5.13 -5.31
CA PRO A 38 -1.17 5.25 -4.24
C PRO A 38 -0.77 3.85 -3.76
N THR A 39 0.52 3.65 -3.45
CA THR A 39 1.05 2.33 -3.06
C THR A 39 1.76 2.37 -1.71
N ASP A 40 1.34 1.52 -0.77
CA ASP A 40 2.02 1.32 0.51
C ASP A 40 2.98 0.12 0.39
N PHE A 41 4.27 0.34 0.62
CA PHE A 41 5.32 -0.67 0.62
C PHE A 41 5.64 -1.09 2.05
N LEU A 42 5.46 -2.38 2.35
CA LEU A 42 5.76 -2.96 3.66
C LEU A 42 6.84 -4.04 3.52
N ALA A 43 7.89 -3.95 4.33
CA ALA A 43 8.92 -4.99 4.38
C ALA A 43 9.53 -5.17 5.77
N PRO A 44 9.78 -6.42 6.20
CA PRO A 44 10.63 -6.68 7.34
C PRO A 44 12.10 -6.45 6.98
N VAL A 45 12.93 -6.04 7.95
CA VAL A 45 14.38 -5.95 7.83
C VAL A 45 15.02 -7.33 7.88
N THR A 46 14.39 -8.27 8.58
CA THR A 46 14.86 -9.65 8.78
C THR A 46 13.84 -10.65 8.26
N SER A 47 14.32 -11.67 7.55
CA SER A 47 13.48 -12.80 7.10
C SER A 47 13.29 -13.83 8.21
N HIS A 48 12.10 -14.42 8.30
CA HIS A 48 11.86 -15.62 9.11
C HIS A 48 12.59 -16.87 8.57
N ASN A 49 12.95 -16.85 7.28
CA ASN A 49 13.63 -17.95 6.61
C ASN A 49 14.91 -17.43 5.93
N PRO A 50 16.07 -17.44 6.62
CA PRO A 50 17.33 -16.93 6.09
C PRO A 50 17.97 -17.95 5.13
N LEU A 51 17.33 -18.17 3.97
CA LEU A 51 17.88 -19.03 2.92
C LEU A 51 19.17 -18.43 2.34
N ARG A 52 20.21 -19.26 2.22
CA ARG A 52 21.53 -18.86 1.66
C ARG A 52 22.07 -17.59 2.33
N GLY A 53 22.04 -17.53 3.66
CA GLY A 53 22.52 -16.36 4.41
C GLY A 53 21.73 -15.08 4.12
N SER A 54 20.40 -15.20 3.97
CA SER A 54 19.49 -14.09 3.65
C SER A 54 19.68 -13.44 2.27
N LEU A 55 20.41 -14.07 1.34
CA LEU A 55 20.58 -13.54 -0.03
C LEU A 55 19.24 -13.21 -0.71
N HIS A 56 18.26 -14.12 -0.61
CA HIS A 56 16.93 -13.91 -1.19
C HIS A 56 16.20 -12.71 -0.56
N HIS A 57 16.42 -12.48 0.73
CA HIS A 57 15.82 -11.35 1.43
C HIS A 57 16.51 -10.03 1.04
N CYS A 58 17.83 -10.02 0.89
CA CYS A 58 18.57 -8.87 0.37
C CYS A 58 18.14 -8.50 -1.05
N ILE A 59 17.90 -9.49 -1.92
CA ILE A 59 17.34 -9.25 -3.26
C ILE A 59 15.92 -8.68 -3.15
N LEU A 60 15.07 -9.21 -2.27
CA LEU A 60 13.72 -8.66 -2.07
C LEU A 60 13.77 -7.19 -1.60
N LEU A 61 14.67 -6.87 -0.66
CA LEU A 61 14.85 -5.52 -0.15
C LEU A 61 15.39 -4.55 -1.21
N SER A 62 16.22 -5.00 -2.15
CA SER A 62 16.66 -4.12 -3.24
C SER A 62 15.49 -3.68 -4.12
N TYR A 63 14.54 -4.58 -4.41
CA TYR A 63 13.29 -4.21 -5.08
C TYR A 63 12.40 -3.30 -4.25
N TYR A 64 12.37 -3.51 -2.92
CA TYR A 64 11.63 -2.67 -2.00
C TYR A 64 12.11 -1.21 -2.04
N PHE A 65 13.41 -0.95 -2.12
CA PHE A 65 13.94 0.42 -2.21
C PHE A 65 13.84 1.01 -3.61
N ALA A 66 14.11 0.22 -4.64
CA ALA A 66 14.12 0.71 -6.02
C ALA A 66 12.73 1.09 -6.55
N ARG A 67 11.65 0.48 -6.02
CA ARG A 67 10.31 0.68 -6.54
C ARG A 67 9.63 1.98 -6.10
N PRO A 68 9.64 2.38 -4.81
CA PRO A 68 9.23 3.71 -4.39
C PRO A 68 9.99 4.81 -5.12
N GLU A 69 11.30 4.64 -5.30
CA GLU A 69 12.15 5.56 -6.06
C GLU A 69 11.66 5.70 -7.51
N ALA A 70 11.42 4.59 -8.20
CA ALA A 70 10.89 4.61 -9.57
C ALA A 70 9.47 5.18 -9.69
N LEU A 71 8.67 5.13 -8.62
CA LEU A 71 7.33 5.74 -8.60
C LEU A 71 7.39 7.24 -8.32
N ALA A 72 8.32 7.68 -7.47
CA ALA A 72 8.50 9.09 -7.13
C ALA A 72 9.15 9.87 -8.28
N PHE A 73 10.23 9.34 -8.85
CA PHE A 73 11.02 10.03 -9.85
C PHE A 73 10.61 9.65 -11.27
N SER A 74 10.42 10.65 -12.12
CA SER A 74 10.29 10.43 -13.55
C SER A 74 11.63 10.03 -14.15
N LYS A 75 11.59 9.32 -15.28
CA LYS A 75 12.77 9.05 -16.09
C LYS A 75 12.47 9.46 -17.52
N THR A 76 13.24 10.43 -18.02
CA THR A 76 13.12 10.88 -19.41
C THR A 76 13.81 9.90 -20.35
N GLU A 77 13.47 9.96 -21.65
CA GLU A 77 14.06 9.10 -22.67
C GLU A 77 15.59 9.22 -22.73
N GLU A 78 16.14 10.43 -22.51
CA GLU A 78 17.58 10.66 -22.51
C GLU A 78 18.26 9.94 -21.35
N GLN A 79 17.69 10.00 -20.15
CA GLN A 79 18.23 9.32 -18.97
C GLN A 79 18.18 7.79 -19.13
N VAL A 80 17.12 7.26 -19.73
CA VAL A 80 17.00 5.81 -20.01
C VAL A 80 18.06 5.35 -21.02
N ARG A 81 18.36 6.17 -22.04
CA ARG A 81 19.41 5.87 -23.04
C ARG A 81 20.82 5.93 -22.47
N GLN A 82 21.10 6.83 -21.52
CA GLN A 82 22.41 6.91 -20.85
C GLN A 82 22.72 5.65 -20.01
N VAL A 83 21.71 5.09 -19.34
CA VAL A 83 21.87 3.88 -18.51
C VAL A 83 21.96 2.61 -19.38
N GLY A 84 21.42 2.64 -20.60
CA GLY A 84 21.39 1.50 -21.52
C GLY A 84 21.79 1.87 -22.95
N PRO A 85 23.07 2.14 -23.24
CA PRO A 85 23.52 2.57 -24.57
C PRO A 85 23.31 1.52 -25.69
N ARG A 86 22.99 0.27 -25.34
CA ARG A 86 22.65 -0.82 -26.28
C ARG A 86 21.16 -1.24 -26.24
N ALA A 87 20.30 -0.49 -25.55
CA ALA A 87 18.89 -0.84 -25.44
C ALA A 87 18.13 -0.55 -26.74
N SER A 88 17.27 -1.47 -27.18
CA SER A 88 16.38 -1.26 -28.32
C SER A 88 15.36 -0.15 -28.03
N GLU A 89 14.89 0.57 -29.06
CA GLU A 89 13.91 1.67 -28.90
C GLU A 89 12.63 1.24 -28.18
N ALA A 90 12.19 -0.01 -28.37
CA ALA A 90 11.04 -0.58 -27.67
C ALA A 90 11.27 -0.69 -26.14
N LEU A 91 12.50 -1.02 -25.72
CA LEU A 91 12.87 -1.08 -24.31
C LEU A 91 13.01 0.31 -23.69
N VAL A 92 13.41 1.32 -24.48
CA VAL A 92 13.48 2.71 -24.02
C VAL A 92 12.08 3.23 -23.74
N LYS A 93 11.15 3.10 -24.69
CA LYS A 93 9.74 3.53 -24.51
C LYS A 93 9.04 2.81 -23.34
N GLY A 94 9.36 1.54 -23.11
CA GLY A 94 8.81 0.77 -21.97
C GLY A 94 9.41 1.13 -20.60
N LYS A 95 10.49 1.91 -20.55
CA LYS A 95 11.19 2.32 -19.31
C LYS A 95 11.05 3.81 -18.98
N VAL A 96 10.35 4.58 -19.82
CA VAL A 96 9.96 5.96 -19.53
C VAL A 96 8.78 5.92 -18.56
N PHE A 97 8.90 6.65 -17.46
CA PHE A 97 7.82 6.79 -16.47
C PHE A 97 7.64 8.26 -16.13
N GLU A 98 6.37 8.68 -16.05
CA GLU A 98 5.97 10.05 -15.73
C GLU A 98 6.28 10.44 -14.27
N GLY A 99 6.58 9.47 -13.40
CA GLY A 99 6.87 9.70 -11.98
C GLY A 99 5.67 10.26 -11.21
N ASN A 100 5.94 10.93 -10.09
CA ASN A 100 4.94 11.60 -9.25
C ASN A 100 3.78 10.70 -8.79
N ARG A 101 4.07 9.42 -8.55
CA ARG A 101 3.12 8.47 -7.99
C ARG A 101 3.33 8.37 -6.48
N PRO A 102 2.35 8.78 -5.66
CA PRO A 102 2.50 8.80 -4.21
C PRO A 102 2.69 7.37 -3.69
N SER A 103 3.69 7.19 -2.84
CA SER A 103 3.93 5.92 -2.16
C SER A 103 4.42 6.14 -0.74
N ASN A 104 4.08 5.20 0.14
CA ASN A 104 4.58 5.15 1.52
C ASN A 104 5.49 3.93 1.68
N SER A 105 6.54 4.06 2.49
CA SER A 105 7.46 2.96 2.79
C SER A 105 7.53 2.73 4.30
N ILE A 106 7.02 1.58 4.75
CA ILE A 106 7.05 1.14 6.15
C ILE A 106 8.01 -0.03 6.29
N LEU A 107 9.12 0.19 6.98
CA LEU A 107 10.06 -0.85 7.41
C LEU A 107 9.79 -1.25 8.86
N PHE A 108 9.89 -2.54 9.16
CA PHE A 108 9.81 -3.07 10.52
C PHE A 108 10.86 -4.17 10.74
N PRO A 109 11.32 -4.43 11.96
CA PRO A 109 12.46 -5.32 12.19
C PRO A 109 12.18 -6.78 11.78
N LEU A 110 11.12 -7.38 12.32
CA LEU A 110 10.68 -8.75 12.06
C LEU A 110 9.16 -8.82 12.19
N LEU A 111 8.52 -9.70 11.41
CA LEU A 111 7.07 -9.89 11.49
C LEU A 111 6.70 -10.80 12.67
N THR A 112 6.72 -10.25 13.87
CA THR A 112 6.23 -10.93 15.08
C THR A 112 4.72 -10.70 15.25
N PRO A 113 4.02 -11.49 16.09
CA PRO A 113 2.61 -11.21 16.42
C PRO A 113 2.39 -9.79 16.95
N ALA A 114 3.34 -9.26 17.73
CA ALA A 114 3.29 -7.87 18.23
C ALA A 114 3.42 -6.84 17.09
N THR A 115 4.34 -7.07 16.14
CA THR A 115 4.49 -6.23 14.96
C THR A 115 3.24 -6.27 14.08
N LEU A 116 2.66 -7.46 13.88
CA LEU A 116 1.42 -7.64 13.11
C LEU A 116 0.25 -6.90 13.76
N GLY A 117 0.07 -7.03 15.07
CA GLY A 117 -0.97 -6.30 15.80
C GLY A 117 -0.79 -4.77 15.69
N SER A 118 0.46 -4.30 15.78
CA SER A 118 0.78 -2.87 15.61
C SER A 118 0.43 -2.38 14.20
N LEU A 119 0.71 -3.17 13.17
CA LEU A 119 0.35 -2.85 11.79
C LEU A 119 -1.17 -2.81 11.59
N ILE A 120 -1.92 -3.76 12.15
CA ILE A 120 -3.38 -3.77 12.07
C ILE A 120 -3.95 -2.51 12.74
N ALA A 121 -3.52 -2.22 13.97
CA ALA A 121 -3.96 -1.03 14.71
C ALA A 121 -3.65 0.28 13.95
N LEU A 122 -2.48 0.38 13.32
CA LEU A 122 -2.12 1.53 12.49
C LEU A 122 -3.11 1.75 11.33
N TYR A 123 -3.44 0.69 10.59
CA TYR A 123 -4.34 0.82 9.45
C TYR A 123 -5.81 1.02 9.84
N GLU A 124 -6.26 0.43 10.95
CA GLU A 124 -7.59 0.73 11.49
C GLU A 124 -7.73 2.19 11.90
N HIS A 125 -6.70 2.74 12.55
CA HIS A 125 -6.66 4.14 12.91
C HIS A 125 -6.60 5.07 11.68
N LYS A 126 -5.84 4.67 10.64
CA LYS A 126 -5.82 5.36 9.34
C LYS A 126 -7.21 5.45 8.73
N ILE A 127 -7.93 4.33 8.66
CA ILE A 127 -9.29 4.26 8.12
C ILE A 127 -10.23 5.14 8.95
N PHE A 128 -10.22 4.99 10.27
CA PHE A 128 -11.05 5.76 11.19
C PHE A 128 -10.84 7.27 11.00
N THR A 129 -9.58 7.72 10.99
CA THR A 129 -9.22 9.13 10.82
C THR A 129 -9.67 9.66 9.46
N GLN A 130 -9.49 8.87 8.38
CA GLN A 130 -10.01 9.23 7.06
C GLN A 130 -11.54 9.41 7.07
N GLY A 131 -12.28 8.61 7.83
CA GLY A 131 -13.73 8.75 7.96
C GLY A 131 -14.16 9.98 8.73
N VAL A 132 -13.44 10.31 9.80
CA VAL A 132 -13.66 11.55 10.56
C VAL A 132 -13.43 12.76 9.67
N ILE A 133 -12.31 12.80 8.94
CA ILE A 133 -11.97 13.89 8.01
C ILE A 133 -13.04 14.02 6.91
N ARG A 134 -13.52 12.89 6.37
CA ARG A 134 -14.51 12.87 5.28
C ARG A 134 -15.96 13.06 5.74
N GLY A 135 -16.24 13.07 7.04
CA GLY A 135 -17.60 13.19 7.59
C GLY A 135 -18.52 11.98 7.31
N ILE A 136 -17.94 10.82 6.98
CA ILE A 136 -18.67 9.60 6.61
C ILE A 136 -18.90 8.72 7.86
N ASN A 137 -20.07 8.06 7.94
CA ASN A 137 -20.36 7.14 9.02
C ASN A 137 -19.69 5.76 8.81
N MET A 138 -18.52 5.57 9.43
CA MET A 138 -17.75 4.33 9.35
C MET A 138 -18.20 3.22 10.30
N VAL A 139 -19.12 3.50 11.24
CA VAL A 139 -19.46 2.62 12.38
C VAL A 139 -19.81 1.19 11.93
N GLY A 140 -20.52 1.02 10.82
CA GLY A 140 -20.84 -0.32 10.30
C GLY A 140 -19.65 -1.16 9.82
N ALA A 141 -18.59 -0.56 9.28
CA ALA A 141 -17.44 -1.30 8.73
C ALA A 141 -16.41 -1.63 9.83
N CYS A 142 -16.24 -0.74 10.80
CA CYS A 142 -15.35 -0.95 11.93
C CYS A 142 -15.89 -2.06 12.86
N LEU A 143 -17.20 -2.07 13.16
CA LEU A 143 -17.80 -3.12 14.00
C LEU A 143 -17.82 -4.51 13.34
N LEU A 144 -18.03 -4.61 12.03
CA LEU A 144 -17.99 -5.90 11.32
C LEU A 144 -16.55 -6.44 11.20
N GLY A 145 -15.56 -5.57 11.00
CA GLY A 145 -14.14 -5.93 11.06
C GLY A 145 -13.73 -6.46 12.45
N TRP A 146 -14.17 -5.79 13.53
CA TRP A 146 -13.88 -6.23 14.90
C TRP A 146 -14.42 -7.63 15.23
N VAL A 147 -15.63 -7.98 14.79
CA VAL A 147 -16.22 -9.31 15.06
C VAL A 147 -15.62 -10.40 14.15
N GLY A 148 -15.35 -10.08 12.88
CA GLY A 148 -14.79 -11.04 11.92
C GLY A 148 -13.32 -11.40 12.18
N VAL A 149 -12.54 -10.46 12.70
CA VAL A 149 -11.10 -10.63 12.97
C VAL A 149 -10.85 -11.38 14.27
N TYR A 150 -11.61 -11.09 15.32
CA TYR A 150 -11.47 -11.78 16.60
C TYR A 150 -11.79 -13.28 16.49
N MET A 151 -12.65 -13.68 15.54
CA MET A 151 -13.01 -15.09 15.29
C MET A 151 -12.13 -15.81 14.25
N ARG A 152 -11.27 -15.12 13.49
CA ARG A 152 -10.40 -15.77 12.48
C ARG A 152 -8.91 -15.73 12.81
N VAL A 153 -8.49 -14.88 13.75
CA VAL A 153 -7.09 -14.72 14.13
C VAL A 153 -6.78 -15.41 15.47
N CYS A 154 -7.80 -15.85 16.21
CA CYS A 154 -7.69 -16.72 17.39
C CYS A 154 -8.02 -18.18 17.03
#